data_AF-A0A3A5AJZ7-F1
#
_entry.id   AF-A0A3A5AJZ7-F1
#
_cell.length_a   1.000
_cell.length_b   1.000
_cell.length_c   1.000
_cell.angle_alpha   90.00
_cell.angle_beta   90.00
_cell.angle_gamma   90.00
#
_symmetry.space_group_name_H-M   'P 1'
#
loop_
_entity.id
_entity.type
_entity.pdbx_description
1 polymer ?
#
loop_
_entity_poly.entity_id
_entity_poly.type
_entity_poly.pdbx_seq_one_letter_code
_entity_poly.pdbx_strand_id
1 'polypeptide(L)'
;MAAVMTVFGLRSTVFGKTTGQAMVRLKFLIAVIWVGLFLLPLLASAQTRDPRPWDAPVTCPRCNSDRVVYILYGEPILDEELHRAIDSGRVELGGCEVARDSKRWECRKCGSKWGNVIP
;
A
#
# COMPACT_ATOMS: atom_id res chain seq x y z
N MET A 1 67.86 -13.36 5.69
CA MET A 1 67.89 -14.50 6.64
C MET A 1 66.46 -14.70 7.13
N ALA A 2 65.83 -15.80 6.74
CA ALA A 2 64.42 -16.08 7.02
C ALA A 2 64.30 -16.81 8.36
N ALA A 3 63.43 -16.31 9.23
CA ALA A 3 62.99 -17.05 10.41
C ALA A 3 61.65 -17.72 10.07
N VAL A 4 61.67 -19.05 9.97
CA VAL A 4 60.48 -19.90 9.85
C VAL A 4 60.26 -20.50 11.23
N MET A 5 59.27 -20.00 11.97
CA MET A 5 58.73 -20.71 13.13
C MET A 5 57.45 -21.41 12.72
N THR A 6 57.54 -22.73 12.64
CA THR A 6 56.42 -23.63 12.41
C THR A 6 55.73 -23.89 13.74
N VAL A 7 54.58 -23.28 13.99
CA VAL A 7 53.68 -23.63 15.10
C VAL A 7 52.28 -23.78 14.52
N PHE A 8 51.73 -24.99 14.64
CA PHE A 8 50.32 -25.36 14.41
C PHE A 8 49.65 -24.84 13.12
N GLY A 9 49.84 -25.57 12.02
CA GLY A 9 48.78 -26.01 11.09
C GLY A 9 47.86 -25.01 10.37
N LEU A 10 47.90 -23.71 10.69
CA LEU A 10 47.10 -22.67 10.05
C LEU A 10 48.06 -21.71 9.38
N ARG A 11 48.16 -21.85 8.06
CA ARG A 11 48.89 -20.95 7.18
C ARG A 11 48.14 -19.62 7.12
N SER A 12 48.27 -18.79 8.16
CA SER A 12 47.88 -17.39 8.08
C SER A 12 48.93 -16.66 7.26
N THR A 13 48.65 -16.46 5.98
CA THR A 13 49.32 -15.43 5.20
C THR A 13 48.95 -14.08 5.81
N VAL A 14 49.81 -13.59 6.70
CA VAL A 14 49.84 -12.17 7.07
C VAL A 14 50.36 -11.43 5.84
N PHE A 15 49.44 -11.13 4.92
CA PHE A 15 49.71 -10.31 3.75
C PHE A 15 49.61 -8.84 4.16
N GLY A 16 50.74 -8.17 4.14
CA GLY A 16 50.86 -6.75 4.49
C GLY A 16 50.12 -5.83 3.52
N LYS A 17 49.90 -4.60 4.01
CA LYS A 17 49.63 -3.37 3.24
C LYS A 17 48.36 -3.35 2.37
N THR A 18 47.16 -3.46 2.94
CA THR A 18 45.90 -2.94 2.33
C THR A 18 44.81 -2.62 3.37
N THR A 19 45.18 -2.43 4.63
CA THR A 19 44.26 -2.37 5.77
C THR A 19 43.33 -1.15 5.76
N GLY A 20 43.74 -0.02 5.15
CA GLY A 20 42.91 1.19 5.11
C GLY A 20 41.74 1.10 4.12
N GLN A 21 42.00 0.65 2.89
CA GLN A 21 41.01 0.70 1.82
C GLN A 21 39.93 -0.38 1.97
N ALA A 22 40.30 -1.56 2.48
CA ALA A 22 39.35 -2.62 2.81
C ALA A 22 38.43 -2.23 3.97
N MET A 23 38.97 -1.53 4.98
CA MET A 23 38.20 -1.06 6.13
C MET A 23 37.25 0.10 5.77
N VAL A 24 37.66 1.00 4.87
CA VAL A 24 36.77 2.06 4.34
C VAL A 24 35.62 1.45 3.54
N ARG A 25 35.90 0.46 2.68
CA ARG A 25 34.85 -0.27 1.94
C ARG A 25 33.89 -0.99 2.87
N LEU A 26 34.40 -1.67 3.90
CA LEU A 26 33.58 -2.35 4.89
C LEU A 26 32.69 -1.37 5.68
N LYS A 27 33.25 -0.25 6.14
CA LYS A 27 32.48 0.80 6.82
C LYS A 27 31.41 1.42 5.92
N PHE A 28 31.71 1.62 4.64
CA PHE A 28 30.76 2.14 3.66
C PHE A 28 29.62 1.16 3.40
N LEU A 29 29.92 -0.13 3.19
CA LEU A 29 28.92 -1.19 3.03
C LEU A 29 28.03 -1.30 4.27
N ILE A 30 28.63 -1.29 5.45
CA ILE A 30 27.91 -1.29 6.72
C ILE A 30 27.00 -0.05 6.78
N ALA A 31 27.49 1.15 6.47
CA ALA A 31 26.67 2.36 6.48
C ALA A 31 25.49 2.29 5.49
N VAL A 32 25.69 1.79 4.28
CA VAL A 32 24.61 1.60 3.28
C VAL A 32 23.58 0.58 3.76
N ILE A 33 24.03 -0.51 4.38
CA ILE A 33 23.15 -1.54 4.96
C ILE A 33 22.35 -0.96 6.13
N TRP A 34 22.97 -0.21 7.05
CA TRP A 34 22.27 0.45 8.15
C TRP A 34 21.28 1.50 7.66
N VAL A 35 21.64 2.31 6.67
CA VAL A 35 20.73 3.30 6.06
C VAL A 35 19.56 2.60 5.35
N GLY A 36 19.82 1.53 4.61
CA GLY A 36 18.78 0.74 3.95
C GLY A 36 17.84 0.06 4.94
N LEU A 37 18.37 -0.58 5.99
CA LEU A 37 17.58 -1.17 7.08
C LEU A 37 16.78 -0.13 7.86
N PHE A 38 17.29 1.09 7.99
CA PHE A 38 16.61 2.19 8.68
C PHE A 38 15.53 2.85 7.80
N LEU A 39 15.69 2.87 6.48
CA LEU A 39 14.72 3.42 5.52
C LEU A 39 13.67 2.41 5.02
N LEU A 40 13.95 1.11 5.09
CA LEU A 40 12.99 0.05 4.69
C LEU A 40 11.64 0.16 5.42
N PRO A 41 11.60 0.41 6.75
CA PRO A 41 10.34 0.57 7.48
C PRO A 41 9.52 1.77 7.02
N LEU A 42 10.16 2.85 6.55
CA LEU A 42 9.48 4.06 6.05
C LEU A 42 8.81 3.84 4.69
N LEU A 43 9.37 2.96 3.85
CA LEU A 43 8.72 2.54 2.60
C LEU A 43 7.65 1.48 2.86
N ALA A 44 7.87 0.61 3.84
CA ALA A 44 6.91 -0.40 4.25
C ALA A 44 5.72 0.17 5.05
N SER A 45 5.87 1.34 5.67
CA SER A 45 4.79 2.05 6.37
C SER A 45 3.88 2.84 5.44
N ALA A 46 3.92 2.61 4.13
CA ALA A 46 2.82 2.98 3.24
C ALA A 46 1.60 2.13 3.64
N GLN A 47 0.89 2.59 4.66
CA GLN A 47 -0.29 1.99 5.28
C GLN A 47 -1.20 1.34 4.23
N THR A 48 -1.47 0.04 4.36
CA THR A 48 -2.55 -0.61 3.62
C THR A 48 -3.86 -0.05 4.15
N ARG A 49 -4.45 0.91 3.42
CA ARG A 49 -5.78 1.43 3.73
C ARG A 49 -6.79 0.31 3.61
N ASP A 50 -7.79 0.31 4.48
CA ASP A 50 -8.95 -0.52 4.33
C ASP A 50 -9.71 -0.12 3.06
N PRO A 51 -10.11 -1.08 2.21
CA PRO A 51 -10.86 -0.76 1.00
C PRO A 51 -12.24 -0.22 1.37
N ARG A 52 -12.65 0.87 0.73
CA ARG A 52 -13.99 1.44 0.96
C ARG A 52 -15.03 0.71 0.11
N PRO A 53 -16.33 0.76 0.48
CA PRO A 53 -17.37 -0.05 -0.17
C PRO A 53 -17.49 0.15 -1.69
N TRP A 54 -17.13 1.32 -2.21
CA TRP A 54 -17.18 1.67 -3.63
C TRP A 54 -15.91 1.30 -4.42
N ASP A 55 -14.88 0.75 -3.78
CA ASP A 55 -13.70 0.24 -4.49
C ASP A 55 -13.93 -1.17 -5.05
N ALA A 56 -14.97 -1.86 -4.59
CA ALA A 56 -15.38 -3.13 -5.17
C ALA A 56 -15.95 -2.92 -6.59
N PRO A 57 -15.40 -3.60 -7.62
CA PRO A 57 -15.95 -3.51 -8.96
C PRO A 57 -17.34 -4.15 -9.00
N VAL A 58 -18.34 -3.39 -9.46
CA VAL A 58 -19.71 -3.86 -9.61
C VAL A 58 -20.19 -3.52 -11.01
N THR A 59 -20.73 -4.51 -11.72
CA THR A 59 -21.43 -4.30 -12.99
C THR A 59 -22.93 -4.28 -12.77
N CYS A 60 -23.64 -3.52 -13.61
CA CYS A 60 -25.09 -3.48 -13.55
C CYS A 60 -25.69 -4.84 -13.93
N PRO A 61 -26.47 -5.50 -13.04
CA PRO A 61 -27.04 -6.81 -13.33
C PRO A 61 -28.11 -6.77 -14.44
N ARG A 62 -28.63 -5.58 -14.78
CA ARG A 62 -29.68 -5.40 -15.79
C ARG A 62 -29.12 -5.19 -17.20
N CYS A 63 -28.03 -4.44 -17.35
CA CYS A 63 -27.52 -4.02 -18.67
C CYS A 63 -26.02 -4.25 -18.86
N ASN A 64 -25.36 -4.89 -17.89
CA ASN A 64 -23.94 -5.22 -17.88
C ASN A 64 -22.97 -4.02 -18.07
N SER A 65 -23.45 -2.81 -17.79
CA SER A 65 -22.64 -1.60 -17.79
C SER A 65 -21.74 -1.53 -16.55
N ASP A 66 -20.56 -0.96 -16.72
CA ASP A 66 -19.61 -0.58 -15.68
C ASP A 66 -19.89 0.79 -15.05
N ARG A 67 -20.70 1.64 -15.71
CA ARG A 67 -21.23 2.92 -15.21
C ARG A 67 -22.19 2.74 -14.02
N VAL A 68 -21.63 2.31 -12.89
CA VAL A 68 -22.34 2.08 -11.62
C VAL A 68 -21.79 3.03 -10.57
N VAL A 69 -22.68 3.63 -9.80
CA VAL A 69 -22.37 4.54 -8.69
C VAL A 69 -22.82 3.93 -7.38
N TYR A 70 -22.03 4.12 -6.32
CA TYR A 70 -22.38 3.76 -4.95
C TYR A 70 -23.17 4.89 -4.30
N ILE A 71 -24.28 4.58 -3.65
CA ILE A 71 -25.09 5.57 -2.94
C ILE A 71 -24.72 5.55 -1.46
N LEU A 72 -24.14 6.63 -0.96
CA LEU A 72 -23.73 6.79 0.43
C LEU A 72 -24.77 7.62 1.19
N TYR A 73 -25.42 7.00 2.19
CA TYR A 73 -26.41 7.63 3.04
C TYR A 73 -25.83 8.00 4.41
N GLY A 74 -26.57 8.83 5.15
CA GLY A 74 -26.19 9.28 6.49
C GLY A 74 -25.44 10.60 6.47
N GLU A 75 -24.71 10.84 7.55
CA GLU A 75 -23.81 11.99 7.71
C GLU A 75 -22.36 11.46 7.72
N PRO A 76 -21.76 11.18 6.55
CA PRO A 76 -20.40 10.67 6.48
C PRO A 76 -19.40 11.77 6.83
N ILE A 77 -18.26 11.37 7.39
CA ILE A 77 -17.09 12.26 7.48
C ILE A 77 -16.58 12.48 6.05
N LEU A 78 -16.61 13.74 5.61
CA LEU A 78 -16.14 14.17 4.29
C LEU A 78 -14.60 14.28 4.27
N ASP A 79 -13.94 13.13 4.23
CA ASP A 79 -12.50 13.06 3.99
C ASP A 79 -12.14 13.35 2.53
N GLU A 80 -10.86 13.64 2.30
CA GLU A 80 -10.30 13.93 0.96
C GLU A 80 -10.59 12.82 -0.05
N GLU A 81 -10.62 11.57 0.41
CA GLU A 81 -10.84 10.43 -0.47
C GLU A 81 -12.31 10.35 -0.88
N LEU A 82 -13.26 10.67 0.00
CA LEU A 82 -14.69 10.70 -0.27
C LEU A 82 -15.01 11.86 -1.20
N HIS A 83 -14.40 13.04 -1.00
CA HIS A 83 -14.50 14.14 -1.95
C HIS A 83 -14.09 13.71 -3.36
N ARG A 84 -12.93 13.07 -3.52
CA ARG A 84 -12.50 12.55 -4.83
C ARG A 84 -13.45 11.50 -5.39
N ALA A 85 -14.03 10.65 -4.55
CA ALA A 85 -14.97 9.62 -5.00
C ALA A 85 -16.29 10.23 -5.49
N ILE A 86 -16.75 11.31 -4.86
CA ILE A 86 -17.91 12.10 -5.29
C ILE A 86 -17.59 12.82 -6.60
N ASP A 87 -16.45 13.52 -6.67
CA ASP A 87 -16.04 14.28 -7.87
C ASP A 87 -15.83 13.39 -9.09
N SER A 88 -15.31 12.18 -8.90
CA SER A 88 -15.16 11.18 -9.97
C SER A 88 -16.47 10.48 -10.35
N GLY A 89 -17.57 10.72 -9.63
CA GLY A 89 -18.86 10.09 -9.85
C GLY A 89 -18.91 8.61 -9.47
N ARG A 90 -17.94 8.11 -8.69
CA ARG A 90 -17.97 6.74 -8.11
C ARG A 90 -18.93 6.64 -6.93
N VAL A 91 -19.14 7.74 -6.22
CA VAL A 91 -20.07 7.86 -5.10
C VAL A 91 -21.06 8.99 -5.36
N GLU A 92 -22.31 8.79 -4.97
CA GLU A 92 -23.35 9.81 -4.91
C GLU A 92 -23.90 9.85 -3.49
N LEU A 93 -24.10 11.06 -2.96
CA LEU A 93 -24.68 11.23 -1.63
C LEU A 93 -26.20 11.03 -1.72
N GLY A 94 -26.69 10.10 -0.90
CA GLY A 94 -28.11 9.88 -0.69
C GLY A 94 -28.68 10.83 0.38
N GLY A 95 -29.80 10.43 0.98
CA GLY A 95 -30.37 11.13 2.12
C GLY A 95 -29.61 10.85 3.43
N CYS A 96 -29.88 11.66 4.46
CA CYS A 96 -29.39 11.42 5.81
C CYS A 96 -30.05 10.18 6.46
N GLU A 97 -31.29 9.87 6.09
CA GLU A 97 -32.03 8.73 6.62
C GLU A 97 -31.94 7.52 5.69
N VAL A 98 -31.79 6.33 6.28
CA VAL A 98 -31.79 5.06 5.57
C VAL A 98 -33.13 4.35 5.81
N ALA A 99 -33.86 4.11 4.73
CA ALA A 99 -35.09 3.34 4.73
C ALA A 99 -34.86 1.90 4.21
N ARG A 100 -35.83 1.00 4.42
CA ARG A 100 -35.72 -0.41 3.96
C ARG A 100 -35.56 -0.55 2.45
N ASP A 101 -36.10 0.37 1.68
CA ASP A 101 -36.03 0.40 0.23
C ASP A 101 -34.78 1.14 -0.30
N SER A 102 -34.01 1.78 0.58
CA SER A 102 -32.78 2.50 0.22
C SER A 102 -31.80 1.56 -0.46
N LYS A 103 -31.44 1.92 -1.70
CA LYS A 103 -30.56 1.13 -2.57
C LYS A 103 -29.12 1.58 -2.42
N ARG A 104 -28.19 0.63 -2.50
CA ARG A 104 -26.75 0.83 -2.36
C ARG A 104 -26.07 1.18 -3.68
N TRP A 105 -26.67 0.77 -4.80
CA TRP A 105 -26.10 0.94 -6.14
C TRP A 105 -27.12 1.50 -7.12
N GLU A 106 -26.64 2.31 -8.05
CA GLU A 106 -27.40 2.82 -9.20
C GLU A 106 -26.58 2.72 -10.48
N CYS A 107 -27.21 2.30 -11.58
CA CYS A 107 -26.57 2.32 -12.89
C CYS A 107 -26.88 3.63 -13.61
N ARG A 108 -25.85 4.41 -13.96
CA ARG A 108 -25.99 5.65 -14.73
C ARG A 108 -26.34 5.43 -16.20
N LYS A 109 -26.23 4.21 -16.72
CA LYS A 109 -26.62 3.87 -18.11
C LYS A 109 -28.11 3.57 -18.25
N CYS A 110 -28.69 2.75 -17.37
CA CYS A 110 -30.07 2.27 -17.50
C CYS A 110 -30.99 2.66 -16.33
N GLY A 111 -30.47 3.37 -15.32
CA GLY A 111 -31.21 3.87 -14.16
C GLY A 111 -31.65 2.81 -13.15
N SER A 112 -31.29 1.53 -13.33
CA SER A 112 -31.66 0.50 -12.35
C SER A 112 -30.93 0.72 -11.03
N LYS A 113 -31.63 0.54 -9.90
CA LYS A 113 -31.04 0.55 -8.56
C LYS A 113 -31.18 -0.80 -7.87
N TRP A 114 -30.18 -1.23 -7.12
CA TRP A 114 -30.17 -2.54 -6.46
C TRP A 114 -29.28 -2.58 -5.21
N GLY A 115 -29.37 -3.70 -4.47
CA GLY A 115 -28.71 -3.91 -3.19
C GLY A 115 -29.36 -3.07 -2.10
N ASN A 116 -29.94 -3.69 -1.07
CA ASN A 116 -30.52 -2.92 0.04
C ASN A 116 -29.40 -2.49 0.99
N VAL A 117 -29.52 -1.28 1.55
CA VAL A 117 -28.61 -0.83 2.61
C VAL A 117 -28.90 -1.62 3.90
N ILE A 118 -30.19 -1.76 4.24
CA ILE A 118 -30.68 -2.57 5.36
C ILE A 118 -31.12 -3.94 4.82
N PRO A 119 -30.55 -5.06 5.31
CA PRO A 119 -30.93 -6.41 4.88
C PRO A 119 -32.35 -6.82 5.31
#